data_AF-A0A960L904-F1
#
_entry.id   AF-A0A960L904-F1
#
_cell.length_a   1.000
_cell.length_b   1.000
_cell.length_c   1.000
_cell.angle_alpha   90.00
_cell.angle_beta   90.00
_cell.angle_gamma   90.00
#
_symmetry.space_group_name_H-M   'P 1'
#
loop_
_entity.id
_entity.type
_entity.pdbx_description
1 polymer ?
#
loop_
_entity_poly.entity_id
_entity_poly.type
_entity_poly.pdbx_seq_one_letter_code
_entity_poly.pdbx_strand_id
1 'polypeptide(L)' 'AVPNEKITWGKLTPDTPSFVVESDATIVAPLIFAWVLGW' A
#
# COMPACT_ATOMS: atom_id res chain seq x y z
N ALA A 1 -0.89 -6.65 -7.47
CA ALA A 1 0.13 -6.06 -8.36
C ALA A 1 1.25 -5.52 -7.48
N VAL A 2 2.44 -6.05 -7.70
CA VAL A 2 3.65 -5.72 -6.94
C VAL A 2 4.05 -4.28 -7.29
N PRO A 3 4.62 -3.48 -6.38
CA PRO A 3 4.95 -2.09 -6.66
C PRO A 3 5.80 -1.89 -7.93
N ASN A 4 6.73 -2.81 -8.20
CA ASN A 4 7.58 -2.77 -9.40
C ASN A 4 6.78 -2.84 -10.72
N GLU A 5 5.67 -3.59 -10.76
CA GLU A 5 4.79 -3.63 -11.95
C GLU A 5 4.12 -2.29 -12.22
N LYS A 6 3.84 -1.51 -11.17
CA LYS A 6 3.23 -0.19 -11.30
C LYS A 6 4.24 0.85 -11.81
N ILE A 7 5.52 0.67 -11.51
CA ILE A 7 6.62 1.54 -12.02
C ILE A 7 6.82 1.30 -13.52
N THR A 8 6.88 0.04 -13.97
CA THR A 8 7.11 -0.27 -15.40
C THR A 8 5.97 0.20 -16.30
N TRP A 9 4.76 0.32 -15.78
CA TRP A 9 3.62 0.90 -16.49
C TRP A 9 3.52 2.42 -16.39
N GLY A 10 4.48 3.10 -15.73
CA GLY A 10 4.47 4.55 -15.54
C GLY A 10 3.37 5.06 -14.61
N LYS A 11 2.77 4.19 -13.79
CA LYS A 11 1.73 4.57 -12.81
C LYS A 11 2.31 5.04 -11.48
N LEU A 12 3.58 4.75 -11.21
CA LEU A 12 4.32 5.14 -10.02
C LEU A 12 5.71 5.61 -10.44
N THR A 13 6.24 6.66 -9.80
CA THR A 13 7.63 7.07 -10.03
C THR A 13 8.59 6.17 -9.24
N PRO A 14 9.83 5.93 -9.72
CA PRO A 14 10.79 5.07 -9.03
C PRO A 14 11.22 5.58 -7.64
N ASP A 15 11.12 6.88 -7.40
CA ASP A 15 11.45 7.54 -6.13
C ASP A 15 10.31 7.46 -5.10
N THR A 16 9.10 7.07 -5.50
CA THR A 16 7.97 6.95 -4.58
C THR A 16 8.20 5.77 -3.62
N PRO A 17 8.23 5.98 -2.29
CA PRO A 17 8.35 4.88 -1.33
C PRO A 17 7.12 3.98 -1.41
N SER A 18 7.34 2.67 -1.53
CA SER A 18 6.28 1.67 -1.65
C SER A 18 6.44 0.56 -0.61
N PHE A 19 5.33 0.20 0.03
CA PHE A 19 5.28 -0.86 1.04
C PHE A 19 4.19 -1.88 0.67
N VAL A 20 4.44 -3.16 0.94
CA VAL A 20 3.48 -4.25 0.72
C VAL A 20 3.23 -4.95 2.04
N VAL A 21 1.95 -5.10 2.40
CA VAL A 21 1.52 -5.85 3.59
C VAL A 21 0.89 -7.15 3.10
N GLU A 22 1.56 -8.28 3.32
CA GLU A 22 1.11 -9.61 2.90
C GLU A 22 0.14 -10.22 3.95
N SER A 23 -1.04 -9.63 4.08
CA SER A 23 -2.09 -10.08 5.01
C SER A 23 -3.50 -9.78 4.48
N ASP A 24 -4.53 -10.34 5.11
CA ASP A 24 -5.93 -10.15 4.71
C ASP A 24 -6.38 -8.70 4.96
N ALA A 25 -6.90 -8.05 3.92
CA ALA A 25 -7.32 -6.66 3.96
C ALA A 25 -8.42 -6.39 4.99
N THR A 26 -9.30 -7.36 5.26
CA THR A 26 -10.36 -7.23 6.27
C THR A 26 -9.81 -7.13 7.69
N ILE A 27 -8.59 -7.62 7.91
CA ILE A 27 -7.88 -7.51 9.19
C ILE A 27 -7.03 -6.24 9.23
N VAL A 28 -6.22 -5.98 8.20
CA VAL A 28 -5.24 -4.88 8.26
C VAL A 28 -5.81 -3.50 7.94
N ALA A 29 -6.82 -3.38 7.07
CA ALA A 29 -7.37 -2.08 6.71
C ALA A 29 -8.01 -1.34 7.91
N PRO A 30 -8.85 -1.99 8.76
CA PRO A 30 -9.39 -1.34 9.95
C PRO A 30 -8.32 -0.83 10.92
N LEU A 31 -7.24 -1.59 11.12
CA LEU A 31 -6.13 -1.21 12.02
C LEU A 31 -5.38 0.02 11.51
N ILE A 32 -5.10 0.07 10.20
CA ILE A 32 -4.43 1.21 9.56
C ILE A 32 -5.33 2.45 9.63
N PHE A 33 -6.63 2.32 9.38
CA PHE A 33 -7.56 3.44 9.46
C PHE A 33 -7.70 3.96 10.89
N ALA A 34 -7.78 3.08 11.89
CA ALA A 34 -7.78 3.49 13.30
C ALA A 34 -6.51 4.28 13.65
N TRP A 35 -5.33 3.80 13.23
CA TRP A 35 -4.06 4.43 13.56
C TRP A 35 -3.81 5.76 12.84
N VAL A 36 -4.11 5.83 11.53
CA VAL A 36 -3.76 6.98 10.69
C VAL A 36 -4.88 8.03 10.69
N LEU A 37 -6.14 7.60 10.69
CA LEU A 37 -7.31 8.48 10.57
C LEU A 37 -7.99 8.76 11.92
N GLY A 38 -7.59 8.07 13.00
CA GLY A 38 -8.13 8.29 14.35
C GLY A 38 -9.58 7.86 14.51
N TRP A 39 -9.96 6.75 13.87
CA TRP A 39 -11.34 6.24 13.84
C TRP A 39 -11.83 5.68 15.17
#